data_AF-A0A450S5L1-F1
#
_entry.id   AF-A0A450S5L1-F1
#
_cell.length_a   1.000
_cell.length_b   1.000
_cell.length_c   1.000
_cell.angle_alpha   90.00
_cell.angle_beta   90.00
_cell.angle_gamma   90.00
#
_symmetry.space_group_name_H-M   'P 1'
#
loop_
_entity.id
_entity.type
_entity.pdbx_description
1 polymer ?
#
loop_
_entity_poly.entity_id
_entity_poly.type
_entity_poly.pdbx_seq_one_letter_code
_entity_poly.pdbx_strand_id
1 'polypeptide(L)'
;MIPSEADKDVTDRLIQVDRILNIPVFDHLIITTRQFLSFEAEGLMEILRQSLKWVPPYEIELRIRNEELRIREEAVRLARAEGEREGKGIGMRECLREGRKEGMEMGREEGLRERRIEVARVALTKGLDVEVVAEISGLSEAEVRAL
;
A
#
# COMPACT_ATOMS: atom_id res chain seq x y z
N MET A 1 -55.03 -10.17 8.34
CA MET A 1 -55.19 -8.71 8.23
C MET A 1 -54.00 -8.19 7.45
N ILE A 2 -54.17 -7.18 6.59
CA ILE A 2 -53.07 -6.60 5.81
C ILE A 2 -52.98 -5.12 6.22
N PRO A 3 -51.80 -4.63 6.67
CA PRO A 3 -51.62 -3.22 6.98
C PRO A 3 -51.78 -2.37 5.71
N SER A 4 -52.43 -1.24 5.84
CA SER A 4 -52.59 -0.29 4.74
C SER A 4 -51.28 0.46 4.45
N GLU A 5 -51.21 1.12 3.29
CA GLU A 5 -50.07 2.00 2.98
C GLU A 5 -49.97 3.19 3.94
N ALA A 6 -51.10 3.66 4.49
CA ALA A 6 -51.10 4.70 5.51
C ALA A 6 -50.46 4.22 6.83
N ASP A 7 -50.74 2.97 7.24
CA ASP A 7 -50.13 2.38 8.43
C ASP A 7 -48.61 2.27 8.26
N LYS A 8 -48.15 1.84 7.08
CA LYS A 8 -46.71 1.78 6.75
C LYS A 8 -46.06 3.16 6.73
N ASP A 9 -46.71 4.16 6.12
CA ASP A 9 -46.18 5.52 6.02
C ASP A 9 -46.01 6.18 7.40
N VAL A 10 -47.01 6.02 8.28
CA VAL A 10 -46.93 6.52 9.66
C VAL A 10 -45.80 5.81 10.42
N THR A 11 -45.69 4.49 10.27
CA THR A 11 -44.62 3.72 10.92
C THR A 11 -43.23 4.16 10.45
N ASP A 12 -43.04 4.38 9.15
CA ASP A 12 -41.77 4.88 8.61
C ASP A 12 -41.39 6.23 9.21
N ARG A 13 -42.34 7.18 9.30
CA ARG A 13 -42.11 8.47 9.96
C ARG A 13 -41.73 8.31 11.44
N LEU A 14 -42.41 7.43 12.17
CA LEU A 14 -42.11 7.16 13.58
C LEU A 14 -40.72 6.55 13.76
N ILE A 15 -40.28 5.67 12.86
CA ILE A 15 -38.91 5.12 12.84
C ILE A 15 -37.87 6.24 12.63
N GLN A 16 -38.17 7.27 11.84
CA GLN A 16 -37.25 8.42 11.74
C GLN A 16 -37.24 9.26 13.02
N VAL A 17 -38.38 9.44 13.68
CA VAL A 17 -38.45 10.15 14.97
C VAL A 17 -37.66 9.40 16.05
N ASP A 18 -37.73 8.06 16.06
CA ASP A 18 -36.88 7.21 16.91
C ASP A 18 -35.40 7.58 16.77
N ARG A 19 -34.89 7.64 15.53
CA ARG A 19 -33.49 8.01 15.25
C ARG A 19 -33.13 9.39 15.74
N ILE A 20 -34.01 10.37 15.56
CA ILE A 20 -33.76 11.78 15.90
C ILE A 20 -33.80 12.00 17.41
N LEU A 21 -34.77 11.39 18.10
CA LEU A 21 -34.99 11.58 19.53
C LEU A 21 -34.29 10.52 20.39
N ASN A 22 -33.71 9.50 19.77
CA ASN A 22 -33.17 8.31 20.43
C ASN A 22 -34.23 7.62 21.32
N ILE A 23 -35.43 7.43 20.78
CA ILE A 23 -36.57 6.79 21.45
C ILE A 23 -37.06 5.62 20.59
N PRO A 24 -36.70 4.36 20.94
CA PRO A 24 -36.96 3.20 20.09
C PRO A 24 -38.45 2.96 19.85
N VAL A 25 -38.81 2.86 18.57
CA VAL A 25 -40.10 2.29 18.15
C VAL A 25 -39.89 0.81 17.93
N PHE A 26 -40.36 0.00 18.89
CA PHE A 26 -40.15 -1.44 18.88
C PHE A 26 -41.11 -2.18 17.96
N ASP A 27 -42.37 -1.78 17.97
CA ASP A 27 -43.42 -2.46 17.21
C ASP A 27 -44.58 -1.50 16.96
N HIS A 28 -45.38 -1.82 15.96
CA HIS A 28 -46.68 -1.22 15.74
C HIS A 28 -47.70 -2.36 15.70
N LEU A 29 -48.69 -2.29 16.59
CA LEU A 29 -49.74 -3.30 16.72
C LEU A 29 -51.04 -2.78 16.11
N ILE A 30 -51.57 -3.48 15.10
CA ILE A 30 -52.92 -3.25 14.59
C ILE A 30 -53.85 -4.24 15.28
N ILE A 31 -54.75 -3.76 16.14
CA ILE A 31 -55.57 -4.60 17.03
C ILE A 31 -57.04 -4.54 16.62
N THR A 32 -57.72 -5.68 16.69
CA THR A 32 -59.17 -5.81 16.52
C THR A 32 -59.79 -6.58 17.67
N THR A 33 -61.12 -6.70 17.66
CA THR A 33 -61.87 -7.46 18.67
C THR A 33 -61.56 -8.96 18.69
N ARG A 34 -60.92 -9.52 17.65
CA ARG A 34 -60.66 -10.97 17.53
C ARG A 34 -59.18 -11.34 17.34
N GLN A 35 -58.34 -10.41 16.90
CA GLN A 35 -56.95 -10.67 16.55
C GLN A 35 -56.11 -9.39 16.54
N PHE A 36 -54.79 -9.54 16.49
CA PHE A 36 -53.84 -8.44 16.28
C PHE A 36 -52.86 -8.77 15.15
N LEU A 37 -52.17 -7.76 14.64
CA LEU A 37 -51.04 -7.85 13.72
C LEU A 37 -49.87 -7.05 14.30
N SER A 38 -48.67 -7.62 14.32
CA SER A 38 -47.43 -6.99 14.79
C SER A 38 -46.52 -6.72 13.61
N PHE A 39 -46.14 -5.45 13.42
CA PHE A 39 -45.20 -5.08 12.34
C PHE A 39 -43.83 -5.73 12.56
N GLU A 40 -43.40 -5.92 13.81
CA GLU A 40 -42.15 -6.60 14.15
C GLU A 40 -42.23 -8.10 13.82
N ALA A 41 -43.29 -8.79 14.28
CA ALA A 41 -43.45 -10.24 14.06
C ALA A 41 -43.60 -10.60 12.56
N GLU A 42 -44.17 -9.69 11.77
CA GLU A 42 -44.31 -9.83 10.31
C GLU A 42 -43.05 -9.37 9.55
N GLY A 43 -41.99 -8.92 10.23
CA GLY A 43 -40.72 -8.46 9.63
C GLY A 43 -40.82 -7.12 8.89
N LEU A 44 -41.95 -6.43 8.99
CA LEU A 44 -42.19 -5.15 8.32
C LEU A 44 -41.38 -4.02 8.96
N MET A 45 -41.08 -4.10 10.25
CA MET A 45 -40.19 -3.14 10.93
C MET A 45 -38.81 -3.08 10.27
N GLU A 46 -38.20 -4.24 9.96
CA GLU A 46 -36.89 -4.30 9.30
C GLU A 46 -36.92 -3.63 7.92
N ILE A 47 -37.96 -3.91 7.13
CA ILE A 47 -38.14 -3.31 5.81
C ILE A 47 -38.26 -1.78 5.92
N LEU A 48 -39.08 -1.28 6.86
CA LEU A 48 -39.30 0.16 7.02
C LEU A 48 -38.08 0.87 7.62
N ARG A 49 -37.27 0.20 8.45
CA ARG A 49 -35.98 0.73 8.90
C ARG A 49 -35.03 1.00 7.73
N GLN A 50 -35.14 0.29 6.63
CA GLN A 50 -34.30 0.52 5.44
C GLN A 50 -34.87 1.60 4.51
N SER A 51 -36.07 2.12 4.77
CA SER A 51 -36.68 3.18 3.97
C SER A 51 -35.86 4.47 4.00
N LEU A 52 -35.74 5.10 2.83
CA LEU A 52 -35.16 6.43 2.65
C LEU A 52 -36.22 7.53 2.50
N LYS A 53 -37.52 7.17 2.49
CA LYS A 53 -38.61 8.06 2.11
C LYS A 53 -38.70 9.31 3.00
N TRP A 54 -38.49 9.14 4.30
CA TRP A 54 -38.59 10.21 5.30
C TRP A 54 -37.25 10.54 5.96
N VAL A 55 -36.14 9.96 5.49
CA VAL A 55 -34.81 10.27 6.02
C VAL A 55 -34.48 11.74 5.72
N PRO A 56 -34.11 12.55 6.72
CA PRO A 56 -33.77 13.94 6.49
C PRO A 56 -32.61 14.12 5.50
N PRO A 57 -32.67 15.10 4.56
CA PRO A 57 -31.63 15.27 3.54
C PRO A 57 -30.21 15.45 4.08
N TYR A 58 -30.05 16.12 5.23
CA TYR A 58 -28.73 16.32 5.85
C TYR A 58 -28.09 15.00 6.31
N GLU A 59 -28.89 13.99 6.70
CA GLU A 59 -28.35 12.67 7.06
C GLU A 59 -27.85 11.93 5.82
N ILE A 60 -28.56 12.06 4.70
CA ILE A 60 -28.14 11.50 3.41
C ILE A 60 -26.83 12.15 2.99
N GLU A 61 -26.74 13.48 3.05
CA GLU A 61 -25.53 14.23 2.73
C GLU A 61 -24.37 13.82 3.65
N LEU A 62 -24.61 13.68 4.96
CA LEU A 62 -23.59 13.25 5.91
C LEU A 62 -23.08 11.84 5.60
N ARG A 63 -23.96 10.91 5.22
CA ARG A 63 -23.57 9.54 4.80
C ARG A 63 -22.69 9.57 3.55
N ILE A 64 -23.08 10.36 2.55
CA ILE A 64 -22.30 10.53 1.31
C ILE A 64 -20.92 11.10 1.65
N ARG A 65 -20.87 12.19 2.41
CA ARG A 65 -19.63 12.84 2.81
C ARG A 65 -18.69 11.90 3.59
N ASN A 66 -19.24 11.13 4.52
CA ASN A 66 -18.44 10.18 5.29
C ASN A 66 -17.89 9.07 4.40
N GLU A 67 -18.67 8.57 3.45
CA GLU A 67 -18.20 7.54 2.51
C GLU A 67 -17.15 8.10 1.54
N GLU A 68 -17.34 9.33 1.03
CA GLU A 68 -16.33 10.05 0.23
C GLU A 68 -15.01 10.20 0.98
N LEU A 69 -15.05 10.55 2.28
CA LEU A 69 -13.86 10.64 3.12
C LEU A 69 -13.15 9.28 3.23
N ARG A 70 -13.89 8.19 3.45
CA ARG A 70 -13.32 6.84 3.53
C ARG A 70 -12.65 6.42 2.23
N ILE A 71 -13.33 6.62 1.09
CA ILE A 71 -12.79 6.33 -0.23
C ILE A 71 -11.52 7.15 -0.49
N ARG A 72 -11.53 8.44 -0.13
CA ARG A 72 -10.36 9.32 -0.28
C ARG A 72 -9.19 8.87 0.59
N GLU A 73 -9.44 8.51 1.84
CA GLU A 73 -8.40 8.00 2.75
C GLU A 73 -7.78 6.70 2.22
N GLU A 74 -8.61 5.80 1.70
CA GLU A 74 -8.14 4.55 1.10
C GLU A 74 -7.30 4.81 -0.16
N ALA A 75 -7.75 5.71 -1.03
CA ALA A 75 -7.01 6.09 -2.23
C ALA A 75 -5.63 6.69 -1.89
N VAL A 76 -5.56 7.59 -0.89
CA VAL A 76 -4.31 8.18 -0.41
C VAL A 76 -3.37 7.12 0.16
N ARG A 77 -3.92 6.18 0.94
CA ARG A 77 -3.15 5.07 1.53
C ARG A 77 -2.55 4.17 0.45
N LEU A 78 -3.35 3.81 -0.56
CA LEU A 78 -2.90 2.97 -1.67
C LEU A 78 -1.81 3.67 -2.47
N ALA A 79 -2.03 4.92 -2.87
CA ALA A 79 -1.07 5.72 -3.62
C ALA A 79 0.28 5.85 -2.88
N ARG A 80 0.24 6.06 -1.55
CA ARG A 80 1.45 6.10 -0.72
C ARG A 80 2.16 4.74 -0.70
N ALA A 81 1.43 3.65 -0.50
CA ALA A 81 2.03 2.32 -0.44
C ALA A 81 2.68 1.91 -1.76
N GLU A 82 2.05 2.26 -2.89
CA GLU A 82 2.61 2.06 -4.22
C GLU A 82 3.85 2.93 -4.46
N GLY A 83 3.78 4.22 -4.15
CA GLY A 83 4.92 5.13 -4.28
C GLY A 83 6.12 4.71 -3.42
N GLU A 84 5.90 4.24 -2.20
CA GLU A 84 6.97 3.70 -1.35
C GLU A 84 7.58 2.42 -1.91
N ARG A 85 6.75 1.51 -2.45
CA ARG A 85 7.23 0.26 -3.07
C ARG A 85 8.04 0.54 -4.33
N GLU A 86 7.53 1.41 -5.18
CA GLU A 86 8.19 1.78 -6.44
C GLU A 86 9.49 2.54 -6.18
N GLY A 87 9.46 3.52 -5.27
CA GLY A 87 10.64 4.28 -4.87
C GLY A 87 11.74 3.39 -4.29
N LYS A 88 11.40 2.46 -3.39
CA LYS A 88 12.36 1.45 -2.87
C LYS A 88 12.89 0.55 -3.98
N GLY A 89 12.02 0.12 -4.90
CA GLY A 89 12.40 -0.72 -6.02
C GLY A 89 13.37 -0.04 -6.99
N ILE A 90 13.14 1.23 -7.31
CA ILE A 90 14.04 2.04 -8.15
C ILE A 90 15.37 2.23 -7.43
N GLY A 91 15.36 2.71 -6.18
CA GLY A 91 16.58 2.96 -5.42
C GLY A 91 17.45 1.70 -5.24
N MET A 92 16.83 0.54 -4.99
CA MET A 92 17.57 -0.72 -4.87
C MET A 92 18.19 -1.16 -6.20
N ARG A 93 17.48 -0.99 -7.33
CA ARG A 93 17.99 -1.32 -8.66
C ARG A 93 19.16 -0.43 -9.06
N GLU A 94 19.07 0.87 -8.78
CA GLU A 94 20.14 1.83 -9.07
C GLU A 94 21.37 1.53 -8.23
N CYS A 95 21.21 1.41 -6.90
CA CYS A 95 22.30 1.08 -5.98
C CYS A 95 23.01 -0.23 -6.35
N LEU A 96 22.26 -1.29 -6.68
CA LEU A 96 22.84 -2.57 -7.09
C LEU A 96 23.60 -2.45 -8.42
N ARG A 97 23.07 -1.66 -9.37
CA ARG A 97 23.69 -1.47 -10.68
C ARG A 97 25.00 -0.71 -10.57
N GLU A 98 25.02 0.37 -9.79
CA GLU A 98 26.21 1.18 -9.55
C GLU A 98 27.26 0.39 -8.77
N GLY A 99 26.88 -0.21 -7.64
CA GLY A 99 27.80 -1.03 -6.85
C GLY A 99 28.39 -2.21 -7.63
N ARG A 100 27.61 -2.83 -8.54
CA ARG A 100 28.13 -3.89 -9.41
C ARG A 100 29.13 -3.37 -10.44
N LYS A 101 28.89 -2.18 -11.02
CA LYS A 101 29.82 -1.57 -11.98
C LYS A 101 31.13 -1.19 -11.29
N GLU A 102 31.06 -0.48 -10.17
CA GLU A 102 32.23 -0.06 -9.39
C GLU A 102 33.02 -1.28 -8.91
N GLY A 103 32.35 -2.32 -8.39
CA GLY A 103 33.01 -3.55 -7.97
C GLY A 103 33.68 -4.30 -9.13
N MET A 104 33.09 -4.29 -10.32
CA MET A 104 33.72 -4.89 -11.52
C MET A 104 34.93 -4.09 -12.00
N GLU A 105 34.89 -2.77 -11.95
CA GLU A 105 36.02 -1.91 -12.34
C GLU A 105 37.18 -2.07 -11.35
N MET A 106 36.93 -1.95 -10.05
CA MET A 106 37.94 -2.14 -9.01
C MET A 106 38.57 -3.54 -9.09
N GLY A 107 37.75 -4.59 -9.18
CA GLY A 107 38.26 -5.96 -9.28
C GLY A 107 39.09 -6.21 -10.55
N ARG A 108 38.76 -5.53 -11.66
CA ARG A 108 39.54 -5.61 -12.90
C ARG A 108 40.88 -4.89 -12.76
N GLU A 109 40.90 -3.70 -12.16
CA GLU A 109 42.13 -2.94 -11.91
C GLU A 109 43.07 -3.66 -10.95
N GLU A 110 42.53 -4.17 -9.84
CA GLU A 110 43.28 -4.97 -8.86
C GLU A 110 43.86 -6.23 -9.52
N GLY A 111 43.04 -7.01 -10.23
CA GLY A 111 43.52 -8.22 -10.92
C GLY A 111 44.58 -7.92 -11.99
N LEU A 112 44.48 -6.80 -12.71
CA LEU A 112 45.53 -6.36 -13.65
C LEU A 112 46.81 -5.98 -12.92
N ARG A 113 46.71 -5.29 -11.77
CA ARG A 113 47.88 -4.90 -10.96
C ARG A 113 48.56 -6.13 -10.36
N GLU A 114 47.80 -7.07 -9.80
CA GLU A 114 48.33 -8.34 -9.28
C GLU A 114 49.04 -9.14 -10.37
N ARG A 115 48.43 -9.25 -11.55
CA ARG A 115 49.07 -9.92 -12.70
C ARG A 115 50.37 -9.24 -13.12
N ARG A 116 50.42 -7.91 -13.15
CA ARG A 116 51.67 -7.17 -13.47
C ARG A 116 52.77 -7.46 -12.46
N ILE A 117 52.42 -7.50 -11.17
CA ILE A 117 53.36 -7.85 -10.08
C ILE A 117 53.85 -9.28 -10.22
N GLU A 118 52.95 -10.23 -10.51
CA GLU A 118 53.32 -11.64 -10.71
C GLU A 118 54.29 -11.81 -11.89
N VAL A 119 54.00 -11.19 -13.03
CA VAL A 119 54.88 -11.20 -14.20
C VAL A 119 56.26 -10.63 -13.87
N ALA A 120 56.32 -9.49 -13.15
CA ALA A 120 57.57 -8.89 -12.73
C ALA A 120 58.41 -9.82 -11.83
N ARG A 121 57.78 -10.45 -10.83
CA ARG A 121 58.44 -11.41 -9.94
C ARG A 121 59.03 -12.61 -10.69
N VAL A 122 58.26 -13.18 -11.62
CA VAL A 122 58.74 -14.30 -12.45
C VAL A 122 59.91 -13.87 -13.33
N ALA A 123 59.87 -12.66 -13.88
CA ALA A 123 60.93 -12.12 -14.73
C ALA A 123 62.23 -11.85 -13.96
N LEU A 124 62.14 -11.27 -12.75
CA LEU A 124 63.30 -11.07 -11.84
C LEU A 124 63.91 -12.41 -11.41
N THR A 125 63.08 -13.40 -11.12
CA THR A 125 63.55 -14.76 -10.74
C THR A 125 64.33 -15.43 -11.88
N LYS A 126 64.03 -15.08 -13.13
CA LYS A 126 64.76 -15.54 -14.32
C LYS A 126 66.04 -14.74 -14.59
N GLY A 127 66.40 -13.77 -13.75
CA GLY A 127 67.63 -12.99 -13.85
C GLY A 127 67.60 -11.88 -14.91
N LEU A 128 66.42 -11.40 -15.29
CA LEU A 128 66.27 -10.26 -16.20
C LEU A 128 66.57 -8.94 -15.47
N ASP A 129 67.19 -7.99 -16.17
CA ASP A 129 67.50 -6.66 -15.64
C ASP A 129 66.23 -5.86 -15.30
N VAL A 130 66.32 -5.01 -14.28
CA VAL A 130 65.19 -4.21 -13.76
C VAL A 130 64.51 -3.37 -14.84
N GLU A 131 65.28 -2.81 -15.76
CA GLU A 131 64.77 -2.00 -16.89
C GLU A 131 63.93 -2.85 -17.85
N VAL A 132 64.41 -4.05 -18.19
CA VAL A 132 63.69 -5.02 -19.05
C VAL A 132 62.44 -5.57 -18.34
N VAL A 133 62.50 -5.79 -17.02
CA VAL A 133 61.35 -6.24 -16.23
C VAL A 133 60.28 -5.15 -16.13
N ALA A 134 60.66 -3.88 -15.94
CA ALA A 134 59.74 -2.76 -15.93
C ALA A 134 58.99 -2.64 -17.26
N GLU A 135 59.69 -2.79 -18.39
CA GLU A 135 59.07 -2.80 -19.72
C GLU A 135 58.08 -3.95 -19.92
N ILE A 136 58.47 -5.19 -19.57
CA ILE A 136 57.63 -6.40 -19.77
C ILE A 136 56.38 -6.38 -18.86
N SER A 137 56.55 -5.96 -17.61
CA SER A 137 55.46 -5.98 -16.62
C SER A 137 54.57 -4.74 -16.66
N GLY A 138 54.98 -3.67 -17.35
CA GLY A 138 54.26 -2.41 -17.38
C GLY A 138 54.14 -1.74 -16.00
N LEU A 139 55.13 -1.98 -15.12
CA LEU A 139 55.33 -1.32 -13.84
C LEU A 139 56.45 -0.30 -13.96
N SER A 140 56.47 0.70 -13.07
CA SER A 140 57.61 1.62 -12.99
C SER A 140 58.85 0.93 -12.43
N GLU A 141 60.06 1.37 -12.80
CA GLU A 141 61.30 0.82 -12.21
C GLU A 141 61.33 0.93 -10.68
N ALA A 142 60.74 1.99 -10.12
CA ALA A 142 60.63 2.16 -8.68
C ALA A 142 59.74 1.08 -8.04
N GLU A 143 58.62 0.73 -8.68
CA GLU A 143 57.76 -0.38 -8.24
C GLU A 143 58.47 -1.72 -8.38
N VAL A 144 59.19 -1.96 -9.48
CA VAL A 144 59.95 -3.22 -9.68
C VAL A 144 61.09 -3.37 -8.68
N ARG A 145 61.80 -2.29 -8.32
CA ARG A 145 62.85 -2.31 -7.28
C ARG A 145 62.29 -2.53 -5.86
N ALA A 146 61.00 -2.30 -5.66
CA ALA A 146 60.31 -2.48 -4.39
C ALA A 146 59.65 -3.86 -4.23
N LEU A 147 59.67 -4.71 -5.28
CA LEU A 147 59.16 -6.09 -5.27
C LEU A 147 60.13 -7.09 -4.65
#